data_AF-A0A8S0TC84-F1
#
_entry.id   AF-A0A8S0TC84-F1
#
_cell.length_a   1.000
_cell.length_b   1.000
_cell.length_c   1.000
_cell.angle_alpha   90.00
_cell.angle_beta   90.00
_cell.angle_gamma   90.00
#
_symmetry.space_group_name_H-M   'P 1'
#
loop_
_entity.id
_entity.type
_entity.pdbx_description
1 polymer ?
#
loop_
_entity_poly.entity_id
_entity_poly.type
_entity_poly.pdbx_seq_one_letter_code
_entity_poly.pdbx_strand_id
1 'polypeptide(L)'
;MVGKQWDTNDYEFSGLKYLESDALQIGHWNANASHFPRLERLVLRSCQYFQIPSSFGEIPTIQKIEVRDCAKSIEDSAKQIERDQLDFGNDQFKIIISSSKLSW
;
A
#
# COMPACT_ATOMS: atom_id res chain seq x y z
N MET A 1 -6.29 11.93 -20.42
CA MET A 1 -6.87 10.59 -20.17
C MET A 1 -6.98 10.44 -18.67
N VAL A 2 -8.19 10.29 -18.14
CA VAL A 2 -8.38 9.95 -16.72
C VAL A 2 -7.73 8.58 -16.53
N GLY A 3 -6.73 8.48 -15.64
CA GLY A 3 -6.05 7.21 -15.38
C GLY A 3 -7.07 6.17 -14.90
N LYS A 4 -6.86 4.88 -15.21
CA LYS A 4 -7.69 3.81 -14.66
C LYS A 4 -7.73 3.94 -13.13
N GLN A 5 -8.92 3.94 -12.56
CA GLN A 5 -9.12 4.02 -11.11
C GLN A 5 -9.44 2.63 -10.58
N TRP A 6 -8.92 2.29 -9.42
CA TRP A 6 -9.38 1.15 -8.65
C TRP A 6 -10.25 1.63 -7.49
N ASP A 7 -11.57 1.51 -7.67
CA ASP A 7 -12.56 1.71 -6.62
C ASP A 7 -12.74 0.42 -5.83
N THR A 8 -12.35 0.45 -4.56
CA THR A 8 -12.55 -0.70 -3.66
C THR A 8 -13.90 -0.56 -3.00
N ASN A 9 -14.75 -1.57 -3.09
CA ASN A 9 -16.09 -1.53 -2.52
C ASN A 9 -16.09 -1.92 -1.03
N ASP A 10 -17.10 -1.43 -0.32
CA ASP A 10 -17.36 -1.86 1.05
C ASP A 10 -17.55 -3.38 1.13
N TYR A 11 -17.00 -3.99 2.18
CA TYR A 11 -17.11 -5.41 2.53
C TYR A 11 -16.44 -6.43 1.59
N GLU A 12 -16.07 -6.05 0.35
CA GLU A 12 -15.48 -6.95 -0.66
C GLU A 12 -14.24 -7.70 -0.14
N PHE A 13 -13.40 -7.00 0.63
CA PHE A 13 -12.13 -7.51 1.15
C PHE A 13 -12.12 -7.61 2.68
N SER A 14 -13.29 -7.73 3.31
CA SER A 14 -13.43 -7.79 4.78
C SER A 14 -12.65 -8.95 5.44
N GLY A 15 -12.38 -10.03 4.70
CA GLY A 15 -11.58 -11.18 5.14
C GLY A 15 -10.14 -11.20 4.63
N LEU A 16 -9.74 -10.25 3.79
CA LEU A 16 -8.45 -10.26 3.12
C LEU A 16 -7.33 -9.90 4.10
N LYS A 17 -6.38 -10.83 4.29
CA LYS A 17 -5.18 -10.63 5.11
C LYS A 17 -3.95 -10.25 4.30
N TYR A 18 -3.90 -10.65 3.03
CA TYR A 18 -2.76 -10.46 2.16
C TYR A 18 -3.22 -9.90 0.82
N LEU A 19 -2.64 -8.77 0.42
CA LEU A 19 -2.85 -8.18 -0.90
C LEU A 19 -1.50 -8.04 -1.60
N GLU A 20 -1.37 -8.65 -2.77
CA GLU A 20 -0.21 -8.51 -3.64
C GLU A 20 -0.64 -8.06 -5.02
N SER A 21 0.09 -7.10 -5.58
CA SER A 21 -0.10 -6.66 -6.95
C SER A 21 1.23 -6.40 -7.61
N ASP A 22 1.34 -6.82 -8.87
CA ASP A 22 2.50 -6.59 -9.74
C ASP A 22 2.08 -5.78 -10.97
N ALA A 23 2.90 -4.80 -11.33
CA ALA A 23 2.75 -3.92 -12.48
C ALA A 23 1.36 -3.30 -12.60
N LEU A 24 0.73 -2.90 -11.48
CA LEU A 24 -0.64 -2.38 -11.49
C LEU A 24 -0.72 -1.03 -12.21
N GLN A 25 -1.47 -1.01 -13.31
CA GLN A 25 -1.60 0.14 -14.22
C GLN A 25 -2.82 1.02 -13.90
N ILE A 26 -2.92 1.48 -12.64
CA ILE A 26 -3.97 2.41 -12.20
C ILE A 26 -3.37 3.77 -11.83
N GLY A 27 -4.05 4.85 -12.21
CA GLY A 27 -3.64 6.21 -11.84
C GLY A 27 -4.12 6.64 -10.45
N HIS A 28 -5.15 5.97 -9.92
CA HIS A 28 -5.67 6.26 -8.58
C HIS A 28 -6.20 4.99 -7.92
N TRP A 29 -5.85 4.80 -6.64
CA TRP A 29 -6.40 3.75 -5.80
C TRP A 29 -7.36 4.40 -4.79
N ASN A 30 -8.66 4.31 -5.08
CA ASN A 30 -9.70 4.84 -4.20
C ASN A 30 -10.09 3.77 -3.18
N ALA A 31 -9.39 3.77 -2.04
CA ALA A 31 -9.69 2.89 -0.93
C ALA A 31 -9.43 3.56 0.42
N ASN A 32 -9.98 2.97 1.48
CA ASN A 32 -9.71 3.39 2.85
C ASN A 32 -9.52 2.18 3.77
N ALA A 33 -9.24 2.44 5.05
CA ALA A 33 -9.06 1.41 6.07
C ALA A 33 -10.25 0.45 6.22
N SER A 34 -11.49 0.95 6.13
CA SER A 34 -12.70 0.14 6.32
C SER A 34 -12.95 -0.84 5.17
N HIS A 35 -12.35 -0.61 3.99
CA HIS A 35 -12.40 -1.59 2.90
C HIS A 35 -11.49 -2.81 3.15
N PHE A 36 -10.46 -2.65 3.99
CA PHE A 36 -9.45 -3.68 4.29
C PHE A 36 -9.23 -3.90 5.80
N PRO A 37 -10.29 -4.16 6.58
CA PRO A 37 -10.23 -4.12 8.05
C PRO A 37 -9.38 -5.24 8.68
N ARG A 38 -8.96 -6.24 7.90
CA ARG A 38 -8.16 -7.40 8.34
C ARG A 38 -6.83 -7.53 7.59
N LEU A 39 -6.45 -6.53 6.80
CA LEU A 39 -5.23 -6.60 6.02
C LEU A 39 -4.02 -6.63 6.95
N GLU A 40 -3.19 -7.64 6.80
CA GLU A 40 -1.95 -7.84 7.57
C GLU A 40 -0.72 -7.46 6.74
N ARG A 41 -0.77 -7.68 5.41
CA ARG A 41 0.37 -7.44 4.52
C ARG A 41 -0.05 -6.94 3.13
N LEU A 42 0.59 -5.85 2.70
CA LEU A 42 0.50 -5.30 1.35
C LEU A 42 1.84 -5.47 0.62
N VAL A 43 1.82 -6.00 -0.60
CA VAL A 43 2.99 -6.14 -1.47
C VAL A 43 2.70 -5.49 -2.81
N LEU A 44 3.48 -4.48 -3.17
CA LEU A 44 3.42 -3.80 -4.47
C LEU A 44 4.73 -4.02 -5.21
N ARG A 45 4.64 -4.48 -6.46
CA ARG A 45 5.79 -4.71 -7.34
C ARG A 45 5.60 -3.96 -8.63
N SER A 46 6.65 -3.31 -9.12
CA SER A 46 6.68 -2.68 -10.45
C SER A 46 5.56 -1.64 -10.70
N CYS A 47 4.92 -1.10 -9.66
CA CYS A 47 3.80 -0.17 -9.78
C CYS A 47 4.30 1.28 -9.93
N GLN A 48 3.76 2.07 -10.86
CA GLN A 48 4.36 3.37 -11.20
C GLN A 48 3.46 4.60 -11.08
N TYR A 49 2.16 4.44 -10.77
CA TYR A 49 1.16 5.45 -11.15
C TYR A 49 0.25 5.96 -10.05
N PHE A 50 0.30 5.41 -8.84
CA PHE A 50 -0.61 5.79 -7.75
C PHE A 50 0.15 6.03 -6.44
N GLN A 51 -0.59 6.25 -5.35
CA GLN A 51 -0.10 6.30 -3.97
C GLN A 51 -0.93 5.33 -3.13
N ILE A 52 -0.33 4.76 -2.09
CA ILE A 52 -1.08 3.97 -1.12
C ILE A 52 -1.99 4.94 -0.34
N PRO A 53 -3.29 4.64 -0.17
CA PRO A 53 -4.17 5.49 0.61
C PRO A 53 -3.64 5.69 2.04
N SER A 54 -3.54 6.93 2.50
CA SER A 54 -2.96 7.26 3.81
C SER A 54 -3.67 6.58 4.98
N SER A 55 -5.00 6.38 4.86
CA SER A 55 -5.81 5.67 5.85
C SER A 55 -5.38 4.22 6.07
N PHE A 56 -4.52 3.63 5.24
CA PHE A 56 -3.89 2.33 5.56
C PHE A 56 -3.06 2.40 6.87
N GLY A 57 -2.60 3.59 7.27
CA GLY A 57 -2.03 3.85 8.59
C GLY A 57 -2.99 3.67 9.76
N GLU A 58 -4.29 3.62 9.52
CA GLU A 58 -5.32 3.39 10.55
C GLU A 58 -5.74 1.91 10.65
N ILE A 59 -5.26 1.04 9.74
CA ILE A 59 -5.61 -0.39 9.75
C ILE A 59 -4.91 -1.04 10.95
N PRO A 60 -5.63 -1.54 11.97
CA PRO A 60 -4.99 -2.03 13.19
C PRO A 60 -4.24 -3.36 12.99
N THR A 61 -4.61 -4.12 11.96
CA THR A 61 -4.04 -5.44 11.67
C THR A 61 -2.81 -5.36 10.78
N ILE A 62 -2.52 -4.21 10.17
CA ILE A 62 -1.44 -4.12 9.19
C ILE A 62 -0.10 -4.24 9.90
N GLN A 63 0.70 -5.19 9.45
CA GLN A 63 2.01 -5.50 10.03
C GLN A 63 3.13 -5.17 9.06
N LYS A 64 2.85 -5.19 7.76
CA LYS A 64 3.89 -5.06 6.76
C LYS A 64 3.44 -4.44 5.44
N ILE A 65 4.24 -3.50 4.94
CA ILE A 65 4.14 -3.02 3.55
C ILE A 65 5.46 -3.31 2.83
N GLU A 66 5.38 -3.89 1.64
CA GLU A 66 6.54 -4.13 0.78
C GLU A 66 6.34 -3.42 -0.55
N VAL A 67 7.29 -2.56 -0.89
CA VAL A 67 7.31 -1.77 -2.13
C VAL A 67 8.57 -2.14 -2.89
N ARG A 68 8.41 -2.80 -4.04
CA ARG A 68 9.51 -3.32 -4.84
C ARG A 68 9.46 -2.76 -6.25
N ASP A 69 10.52 -2.10 -6.69
CA ASP A 69 10.60 -1.55 -8.06
C ASP A 69 9.44 -0.60 -8.42
N CYS A 70 8.88 0.11 -7.43
CA CYS A 70 7.77 1.03 -7.63
C CYS A 70 8.24 2.49 -7.76
N ALA A 71 7.35 3.36 -8.23
CA ALA A 71 7.58 4.78 -8.28
C ALA A 71 7.80 5.40 -6.89
N LYS A 72 8.56 6.49 -6.87
CA LYS A 72 8.89 7.26 -5.67
C LYS A 72 7.66 7.70 -4.87
N SER A 73 6.57 8.05 -5.54
CA SER A 73 5.30 8.42 -4.90
C SER A 73 4.72 7.31 -4.02
N ILE A 74 4.87 6.05 -4.44
CA ILE A 74 4.40 4.87 -3.70
C ILE A 74 5.30 4.65 -2.47
N GLU A 75 6.62 4.73 -2.66
CA GLU A 75 7.56 4.66 -1.54
C GLU A 75 7.27 5.72 -0.47
N ASP A 76 7.00 6.96 -0.89
CA ASP A 76 6.78 8.07 0.04
C ASP A 76 5.45 7.91 0.79
N SER A 77 4.40 7.40 0.13
CA SER A 77 3.15 7.04 0.81
C SER A 77 3.33 5.89 1.82
N ALA A 78 4.12 4.87 1.49
CA ALA A 78 4.43 3.78 2.43
C ALA A 78 5.20 4.29 3.67
N LYS A 79 6.14 5.22 3.48
CA LYS A 79 6.87 5.87 4.59
C LYS A 79 5.99 6.79 5.44
N GLN A 80 4.97 7.42 4.85
CA GLN A 80 3.99 8.17 5.63
C GLN A 80 3.19 7.24 6.53
N ILE A 81 2.70 6.12 5.98
CA ILE A 81 1.98 5.09 6.75
C ILE A 81 2.86 4.53 7.89
N GLU A 82 4.16 4.35 7.65
CA GLU A 82 5.10 3.95 8.72
C GLU A 82 5.15 4.96 9.88
N ARG A 83 5.19 6.27 9.57
CA ARG A 83 5.14 7.32 10.60
C ARG A 83 3.81 7.30 11.34
N ASP A 84 2.69 7.19 10.62
CA ASP A 84 1.36 7.16 11.22
C ASP A 84 1.22 5.97 12.19
N GLN A 85 1.67 4.77 11.78
CA GLN A 85 1.69 3.58 12.63
C GLN A 85 2.58 3.74 13.87
N LEU A 86 3.74 4.37 13.73
CA LEU A 86 4.63 4.67 14.86
C LEU A 86 3.98 5.65 15.84
N ASP A 87 3.32 6.69 15.34
CA ASP A 87 2.60 7.68 16.16
C ASP A 87 1.41 7.04 16.91
N PHE A 88 0.81 5.99 16.35
CA PHE A 88 -0.20 5.16 17.01
C PHE A 88 0.38 4.08 17.95
N GLY A 89 1.72 4.00 18.08
CA GLY A 89 2.39 3.07 18.98
C GLY A 89 2.60 1.66 18.42
N ASN A 90 2.42 1.43 17.12
CA ASN A 90 2.71 0.15 16.47
C ASN A 90 4.19 0.09 16.03
N ASP A 91 5.08 -0.12 17.00
CA ASP A 91 6.52 -0.27 16.77
C ASP A 91 6.90 -1.56 16.00
N GLN A 92 5.97 -2.51 15.87
CA GLN A 92 6.18 -3.78 15.16
C GLN A 92 5.86 -3.68 13.67
N PHE A 93 5.23 -2.59 13.20
CA PHE A 93 4.98 -2.36 11.78
C PHE A 93 6.30 -2.24 11.01
N LYS A 94 6.37 -2.86 9.82
CA LYS A 94 7.60 -2.87 9.01
C LYS A 94 7.32 -2.47 7.58
N ILE A 95 8.16 -1.59 7.04
CA ILE A 95 8.23 -1.38 5.59
C ILE A 95 9.48 -2.04 5.00
N ILE A 96 9.35 -2.57 3.79
CA ILE A 96 10.48 -2.98 2.96
C ILE A 96 10.39 -2.23 1.66
N ILE A 97 11.41 -1.43 1.36
CA ILE A 97 11.54 -0.74 0.07
C ILE A 97 12.79 -1.29 -0.61
N SER A 98 12.63 -1.78 -1.83
CA SER A 98 13.75 -2.30 -2.62
C SER A 98 13.60 -1.88 -4.08
N SER A 99 14.68 -1.39 -4.68
CA SER A 99 14.79 -1.22 -6.12
C SER A 99 15.92 -2.09 -6.66
N SER A 100 15.61 -2.80 -7.73
CA SER A 100 16.57 -3.45 -8.61
C SER A 100 17.38 -2.34 -9.25
N LYS A 101 18.70 -2.31 -9.00
CA LYS A 101 19.59 -1.44 -9.79
C LYS A 101 19.48 -1.90 -11.24
N LEU A 102 18.86 -1.09 -12.10
CA LEU A 102 19.05 -1.23 -13.54
C LEU A 102 20.51 -0.90 -13.82
N SER A 103 21.36 -1.94 -13.85
CA SER A 103 22.71 -1.86 -14.39
C SER A 103 22.59 -1.74 -15.90
N TRP A 104 22.84 -0.55 -16.44
CA TRP A 104 23.16 -0.35 -17.85
C TRP A 104 24.67 -0.47 -18.05
#